data_AF-A0A431LRT0-F1
#
_entry.id   AF-A0A431LRT0-F1
#
_cell.length_a   1.000
_cell.length_b   1.000
_cell.length_c   1.000
_cell.angle_alpha   90.00
_cell.angle_beta   90.00
_cell.angle_gamma   90.00
#
_symmetry.space_group_name_H-M   'P 1'
#
loop_
_entity.id
_entity.type
_entity.pdbx_description
1 polymer ?
#
loop_
_entity_poly.entity_id
_entity_poly.type
_entity_poly.pdbx_seq_one_letter_code
_entity_poly.pdbx_strand_id
1 'polypeptide(L)'
;MPASRTPRFSRWQNAPALTPPDWSDLRAPNAWLLLLEGRAPWEYAALLAATPWLKKLPHGDGHPVLVFPGLGANDLTTAPLRALLDSIGYMTQPWGQGFNFGPRAGVLEQIKHDLQALHRRHHRKVSLLGWSLGGIYARELAKECPDLVRCVITLGTPFTGHPRATNAWRFFELVSGHTSNDPELMAAIRQAPPVPTTSIYSKTDGVVAWRCSVNEPGPLVENIEVHASHIGLGFNPMALYALADRLAQPEGSWTPFEPKGARRWFYKTPGGASE
;
A
#
# COMPACT_ATOMS: atom_id res chain seq x y z
N MET A 1 45.86 2.76 -14.05
CA MET A 1 45.25 2.20 -12.83
C MET A 1 44.11 3.12 -12.40
N PRO A 2 42.84 2.84 -12.71
CA PRO A 2 41.75 3.69 -12.27
C PRO A 2 41.36 3.33 -10.82
N ALA A 3 41.19 4.35 -9.99
CA ALA A 3 40.86 4.24 -8.58
C ALA A 3 39.49 3.56 -8.35
N SER A 4 39.47 2.55 -7.49
CA SER A 4 38.27 1.85 -7.05
C SER A 4 37.35 2.78 -6.26
N ARG A 5 36.15 3.06 -6.79
CA ARG A 5 35.06 3.69 -6.04
C ARG A 5 34.54 2.69 -4.99
N THR A 6 34.62 3.07 -3.73
CA THR A 6 34.05 2.33 -2.60
C THR A 6 32.52 2.27 -2.71
N PRO A 7 31.86 1.13 -2.45
CA PRO A 7 30.40 1.03 -2.48
C PRO A 7 29.77 1.94 -1.41
N ARG A 8 28.68 2.61 -1.79
CA ARG A 8 27.92 3.60 -0.99
C ARG A 8 27.07 2.97 0.14
N PHE A 9 27.52 1.86 0.73
CA PHE A 9 26.78 1.09 1.73
C PHE A 9 27.19 1.39 3.20
N SER A 10 28.29 2.12 3.45
CA SER A 10 28.78 2.33 4.83
C SER A 10 28.06 3.43 5.63
N ARG A 11 27.11 4.18 5.05
CA ARG A 11 26.41 5.28 5.74
C ARG A 11 25.24 4.84 6.63
N TRP A 12 24.83 3.56 6.56
CA TRP A 12 23.62 3.06 7.23
C TRP A 12 23.89 2.24 8.50
N GLN A 13 25.16 2.00 8.85
CA GLN A 13 25.52 1.21 10.03
C GLN A 13 25.53 2.02 11.34
N ASN A 14 25.44 3.36 11.28
CA ASN A 14 25.50 4.25 12.43
C ASN A 14 24.30 5.20 12.51
N ALA A 15 23.08 4.71 12.28
CA ALA A 15 21.88 5.46 12.66
C ALA A 15 21.63 5.22 14.16
N PRO A 16 21.53 6.26 15.02
CA PRO A 16 21.07 6.07 16.38
C PRO A 16 19.67 5.46 16.35
N ALA A 17 19.36 4.55 17.29
CA ALA A 17 18.01 4.03 17.46
C ALA A 17 17.04 5.20 17.56
N LEU A 18 16.23 5.41 16.51
CA LEU A 18 15.25 6.48 16.47
C LEU A 18 14.23 6.18 17.57
N THR A 19 14.08 7.10 18.53
CA THR A 19 12.96 7.09 19.45
C THR A 19 11.68 6.97 18.60
N PRO A 20 10.78 6.00 18.86
CA PRO A 20 9.55 5.89 18.09
C PRO A 20 8.82 7.24 18.15
N PRO A 21 8.25 7.72 17.03
CA PRO A 21 7.62 9.04 17.00
C PRO A 21 6.53 9.13 18.08
N ASP A 22 6.44 10.27 18.77
CA ASP A 22 5.33 10.49 19.69
C ASP A 22 4.03 10.64 18.89
N TRP A 23 3.19 9.61 18.99
CA TRP A 23 1.93 9.49 18.29
C TRP A 23 0.73 9.93 19.14
N SER A 24 0.96 10.43 20.36
CA SER A 24 -0.10 10.86 21.28
C SER A 24 -0.99 11.98 20.72
N ASP A 25 -0.46 12.79 19.80
CA ASP A 25 -1.17 13.88 19.11
C ASP A 25 -1.82 13.47 17.77
N LEU A 26 -1.81 12.19 17.39
CA LEU A 26 -2.50 11.72 16.17
C LEU A 26 -4.02 11.83 16.33
N ARG A 27 -4.61 12.76 15.58
CA ARG A 27 -6.06 12.95 15.49
C ARG A 27 -6.58 12.47 14.14
N ALA A 28 -7.82 11.99 14.13
CA ALA A 28 -8.54 11.69 12.90
C ALA A 28 -8.58 12.92 11.96
N PRO A 29 -8.64 12.71 10.63
CA PRO A 29 -8.81 13.81 9.69
C PRO A 29 -10.03 14.67 10.06
N ASN A 30 -9.88 15.98 9.91
CA ASN A 30 -10.95 16.92 10.23
C ASN A 30 -12.13 16.79 9.23
N ALA A 31 -13.29 17.36 9.59
CA ALA A 31 -14.49 17.28 8.77
C ALA A 31 -14.30 17.85 7.34
N TRP A 32 -13.41 18.83 7.16
CA TRP A 32 -13.07 19.37 5.84
C TRP A 32 -12.36 18.34 4.97
N LEU A 33 -11.38 17.61 5.51
CA LEU A 33 -10.71 16.53 4.78
C LEU A 33 -11.68 15.40 4.45
N LEU A 34 -12.61 15.06 5.36
CA LEU A 34 -13.66 14.09 5.07
C LEU A 34 -14.60 14.56 3.95
N LEU A 35 -15.00 15.84 3.94
CA LEU A 35 -15.82 16.42 2.86
C LEU A 35 -15.09 16.33 1.51
N LEU A 36 -13.76 16.50 1.50
CA LEU A 36 -12.94 16.41 0.31
C LEU A 36 -12.91 15.01 -0.31
N GLU A 37 -13.33 13.95 0.39
CA GLU A 37 -13.56 12.62 -0.21
C GLU A 37 -14.64 12.65 -1.30
N GLY A 38 -15.53 13.65 -1.27
CA GLY A 38 -16.54 13.89 -2.31
C GLY A 38 -15.96 14.14 -3.71
N ARG A 39 -14.65 14.35 -3.85
CA ARG A 39 -13.96 14.44 -5.15
C ARG A 39 -13.67 13.08 -5.80
N ALA A 40 -13.89 11.97 -5.11
CA ALA A 40 -13.62 10.63 -5.64
C ALA A 40 -14.28 10.33 -7.01
N PRO A 41 -15.51 10.79 -7.32
CA PRO A 41 -16.07 10.64 -8.67
C PRO A 41 -15.28 11.38 -9.75
N TRP A 42 -14.64 12.51 -9.42
CA TRP A 42 -13.77 13.26 -10.33
C TRP A 42 -12.44 12.54 -10.52
N GLU A 43 -11.91 11.89 -9.48
CA GLU A 43 -10.74 11.03 -9.61
C GLU A 43 -11.03 9.81 -10.47
N TYR A 44 -12.24 9.24 -10.37
CA TYR A 44 -12.69 8.20 -11.27
C TYR A 44 -12.88 8.71 -12.72
N ALA A 45 -13.42 9.90 -12.92
CA ALA A 45 -13.47 10.52 -14.25
C ALA A 45 -12.05 10.76 -14.81
N ALA A 46 -11.10 11.15 -13.95
CA ALA A 46 -9.70 11.31 -14.31
C ALA A 46 -9.05 9.98 -14.70
N LEU A 47 -9.39 8.86 -14.06
CA LEU A 47 -9.00 7.51 -14.50
C LEU A 47 -9.45 7.26 -15.95
N LEU A 48 -10.74 7.49 -16.23
CA LEU A 48 -11.29 7.27 -17.58
C LEU A 48 -10.59 8.16 -18.61
N ALA A 49 -10.41 9.44 -18.31
CA ALA A 49 -9.70 10.37 -19.18
C ALA A 49 -8.23 9.96 -19.37
N ALA A 50 -7.54 9.51 -18.33
CA ALA A 50 -6.14 9.13 -18.36
C ALA A 50 -5.88 7.73 -18.94
N THR A 51 -6.92 6.94 -19.22
CA THR A 51 -6.82 5.52 -19.63
C THR A 51 -5.84 5.29 -20.80
N PRO A 52 -5.81 6.09 -21.88
CA PRO A 52 -4.84 5.89 -22.97
C PRO A 52 -3.37 5.99 -22.54
N TRP A 53 -3.07 6.84 -21.55
CA TRP A 53 -1.73 6.96 -20.97
C TRP A 53 -1.46 5.88 -19.93
N LEU A 54 -2.48 5.47 -19.16
CA LEU A 54 -2.35 4.41 -18.17
C LEU A 54 -2.04 3.05 -18.81
N LYS A 55 -2.52 2.80 -20.02
CA LYS A 55 -2.14 1.60 -20.80
C LYS A 55 -0.68 1.59 -21.28
N LYS A 56 0.02 2.71 -21.18
CA LYS A 56 1.45 2.86 -21.49
C LYS A 56 2.32 2.83 -20.21
N LEU A 57 1.73 2.56 -19.06
CA LEU A 57 2.48 2.33 -17.82
C LEU A 57 3.43 1.14 -17.98
N PRO A 58 4.46 1.04 -17.12
CA PRO A 58 5.32 -0.13 -17.09
C PRO A 58 4.50 -1.43 -17.06
N HIS A 59 4.73 -2.29 -18.06
CA HIS A 59 4.02 -3.55 -18.18
C HIS A 59 4.55 -4.57 -17.17
N GLY A 60 3.64 -5.36 -16.64
CA GLY A 60 3.96 -6.53 -15.84
C GLY A 60 4.61 -7.61 -16.68
N ASP A 61 5.42 -8.43 -16.03
CA ASP A 61 6.03 -9.62 -16.62
C ASP A 61 5.06 -10.83 -16.60
N GLY A 62 3.76 -10.64 -16.33
CA GLY A 62 2.75 -11.70 -16.19
C GLY A 62 2.58 -12.28 -14.79
N HIS A 63 3.20 -11.69 -13.75
CA HIS A 63 3.10 -12.26 -12.40
C HIS A 63 1.72 -12.02 -11.76
N PRO A 64 1.32 -12.91 -10.84
CA PRO A 64 0.05 -12.78 -10.13
C PRO A 64 0.04 -11.62 -9.12
N VAL A 65 -1.11 -10.95 -9.01
CA VAL A 65 -1.34 -9.88 -8.02
C VAL A 65 -2.63 -10.17 -7.23
N LEU A 66 -2.53 -10.40 -5.92
CA LEU A 66 -3.71 -10.59 -5.05
C LEU A 66 -4.15 -9.25 -4.46
N VAL A 67 -5.41 -8.87 -4.68
CA VAL A 67 -5.93 -7.52 -4.37
C VAL A 67 -6.96 -7.56 -3.24
N PHE A 68 -6.71 -6.82 -2.15
CA PHE A 68 -7.55 -6.77 -0.96
C PHE A 68 -8.33 -5.44 -0.86
N PRO A 69 -9.67 -5.47 -0.77
CA PRO A 69 -10.48 -4.27 -0.63
C PRO A 69 -10.42 -3.69 0.80
N GLY A 70 -10.87 -2.44 0.94
CA GLY A 70 -11.04 -1.78 2.24
C GLY A 70 -12.20 -2.32 3.07
N LEU A 71 -12.36 -1.79 4.29
CA LEU A 71 -13.47 -2.15 5.18
C LEU A 71 -14.83 -1.74 4.56
N GLY A 72 -15.81 -2.62 4.63
CA GLY A 72 -17.15 -2.44 4.05
C GLY A 72 -17.17 -2.53 2.52
N ALA A 73 -16.04 -2.81 1.88
CA ALA A 73 -15.90 -2.91 0.43
C ALA A 73 -15.77 -4.36 -0.04
N ASN A 74 -15.87 -4.58 -1.35
CA ASN A 74 -15.83 -5.90 -1.97
C ASN A 74 -15.05 -5.87 -3.29
N ASP A 75 -15.09 -6.96 -4.06
CA ASP A 75 -14.37 -7.05 -5.33
C ASP A 75 -14.81 -6.06 -6.42
N LEU A 76 -16.01 -5.50 -6.33
CA LEU A 76 -16.48 -4.49 -7.27
C LEU A 76 -15.73 -3.17 -7.10
N THR A 77 -15.35 -2.83 -5.86
CA THR A 77 -14.63 -1.57 -5.60
C THR A 77 -13.19 -1.60 -6.12
N THR A 78 -12.59 -2.79 -6.24
CA THR A 78 -11.25 -2.96 -6.80
C THR A 78 -11.26 -3.36 -8.27
N ALA A 79 -12.44 -3.56 -8.88
CA ALA A 79 -12.55 -4.02 -10.26
C ALA A 79 -11.90 -3.08 -11.29
N PRO A 80 -12.06 -1.73 -11.24
CA PRO A 80 -11.39 -0.84 -12.19
C PRO A 80 -9.86 -0.89 -12.09
N LEU A 81 -9.35 -0.97 -10.86
CA LEU A 81 -7.93 -1.12 -10.57
C LEU A 81 -7.39 -2.45 -11.15
N ARG A 82 -8.11 -3.55 -10.91
CA ARG A 82 -7.75 -4.86 -11.43
C ARG A 82 -7.78 -4.90 -12.95
N ALA A 83 -8.82 -4.36 -13.58
CA ALA A 83 -8.93 -4.28 -15.04
C ALA A 83 -7.79 -3.48 -15.68
N LEU A 84 -7.33 -2.40 -15.04
CA LEU A 84 -6.15 -1.67 -15.51
C LEU A 84 -4.89 -2.55 -15.42
N LEU A 85 -4.64 -3.18 -14.28
CA LEU A 85 -3.47 -4.04 -14.08
C LEU A 85 -3.47 -5.23 -15.06
N ASP A 86 -4.61 -5.88 -15.26
CA ASP A 86 -4.76 -6.95 -16.26
C ASP A 86 -4.43 -6.44 -17.68
N SER A 87 -4.85 -5.21 -18.01
CA SER A 87 -4.58 -4.60 -19.32
C SER A 87 -3.11 -4.23 -19.57
N ILE A 88 -2.30 -4.15 -18.51
CA ILE A 88 -0.85 -3.88 -18.58
C ILE A 88 -0.01 -5.10 -18.19
N GLY A 89 -0.56 -6.31 -18.30
CA GLY A 89 0.23 -7.55 -18.24
C GLY A 89 0.41 -8.16 -16.85
N TYR A 90 -0.46 -7.84 -15.88
CA TYR A 90 -0.55 -8.55 -14.61
C TYR A 90 -1.66 -9.61 -14.63
N MET A 91 -1.60 -10.58 -13.72
CA MET A 91 -2.68 -11.56 -13.52
C MET A 91 -3.34 -11.30 -12.17
N THR A 92 -4.37 -10.46 -12.16
CA THR A 92 -4.99 -10.08 -10.88
C THR A 92 -5.94 -11.14 -10.35
N GLN A 93 -5.89 -11.37 -9.04
CA GLN A 93 -6.86 -12.16 -8.30
C GLN A 93 -7.63 -11.24 -7.34
N PRO A 94 -8.98 -11.25 -7.38
CA PRO A 94 -9.81 -10.60 -6.36
C PRO A 94 -9.62 -11.23 -4.98
N TRP A 95 -10.17 -10.60 -3.94
CA TRP A 95 -10.11 -11.17 -2.59
C TRP A 95 -11.10 -12.35 -2.42
N GLY A 96 -12.21 -12.36 -3.16
CA GLY A 96 -13.05 -13.54 -3.35
C GLY A 96 -13.95 -13.95 -2.18
N GLN A 97 -14.05 -13.16 -1.11
CA GLN A 97 -14.77 -13.54 0.11
C GLN A 97 -15.98 -12.62 0.44
N GLY A 98 -16.49 -11.87 -0.55
CA GLY A 98 -17.68 -11.02 -0.41
C GLY A 98 -17.40 -9.59 0.06
N PHE A 99 -18.00 -9.14 1.17
CA PHE A 99 -17.68 -7.85 1.80
C PHE A 99 -16.61 -8.01 2.90
N ASN A 100 -15.59 -7.16 2.88
CA ASN A 100 -14.55 -7.14 3.89
C ASN A 100 -15.05 -6.42 5.15
N PHE A 101 -15.40 -7.19 6.17
CA PHE A 101 -15.84 -6.67 7.46
C PHE A 101 -14.77 -6.74 8.56
N GLY A 102 -13.50 -6.86 8.18
CA GLY A 102 -12.40 -7.04 9.11
C GLY A 102 -12.04 -8.49 9.43
N PRO A 103 -11.02 -8.70 10.26
CA PRO A 103 -10.46 -10.01 10.56
C PRO A 103 -11.49 -10.82 11.36
N ARG A 104 -12.18 -11.73 10.68
CA ARG A 104 -13.11 -12.70 11.26
C ARG A 104 -12.50 -14.09 11.17
N ALA A 105 -13.03 -15.02 11.95
CA ALA A 105 -12.61 -16.43 11.89
C ALA A 105 -12.65 -16.94 10.44
N GLY A 106 -11.56 -17.57 9.99
CA GLY A 106 -11.42 -18.13 8.64
C GLY A 106 -10.96 -17.15 7.55
N VAL A 107 -11.06 -15.84 7.74
CA VAL A 107 -10.65 -14.85 6.70
C VAL A 107 -9.15 -14.96 6.41
N LEU A 108 -8.33 -14.97 7.46
CA LEU A 108 -6.86 -15.06 7.33
C LEU A 108 -6.42 -16.40 6.73
N GLU A 109 -7.08 -17.50 7.10
CA GLU A 109 -6.78 -18.81 6.54
C GLU A 109 -7.14 -18.91 5.06
N GLN A 110 -8.26 -18.30 4.66
CA GLN A 110 -8.68 -18.27 3.27
C GLN A 110 -7.72 -17.43 2.41
N ILE A 111 -7.33 -16.22 2.84
CA ILE A 111 -6.37 -15.41 2.07
C ILE A 111 -5.00 -16.11 1.94
N LYS A 112 -4.59 -16.88 2.96
CA LYS A 112 -3.37 -17.68 2.93
C LYS A 112 -3.49 -18.83 1.95
N HIS A 113 -4.61 -19.54 1.97
CA HIS A 113 -4.91 -20.57 0.97
C HIS A 113 -4.86 -19.99 -0.45
N ASP A 114 -5.50 -18.85 -0.66
CA ASP A 114 -5.58 -18.17 -1.96
C ASP A 114 -4.20 -17.77 -2.47
N LEU A 115 -3.34 -17.22 -1.61
CA LEU A 115 -1.94 -16.92 -1.95
C LEU A 115 -1.19 -18.20 -2.38
N GLN A 116 -1.30 -19.27 -1.59
CA GLN A 116 -0.63 -20.53 -1.91
C GLN A 116 -1.15 -21.15 -3.22
N ALA A 117 -2.47 -21.09 -3.45
CA ALA A 117 -3.09 -21.58 -4.68
C ALA A 117 -2.63 -20.77 -5.90
N LEU A 118 -2.57 -19.45 -5.77
CA LEU A 118 -2.12 -18.56 -6.84
C LEU A 118 -0.63 -18.75 -7.14
N HIS A 119 0.20 -18.87 -6.11
CA HIS A 119 1.61 -19.23 -6.27
C HIS A 119 1.79 -20.58 -6.98
N ARG A 120 1.05 -21.62 -6.56
CA ARG A 120 1.09 -22.95 -7.20
C ARG A 120 0.64 -22.93 -8.66
N ARG A 121 -0.42 -22.18 -8.97
CA ARG A 121 -0.99 -22.10 -10.32
C ARG A 121 -0.06 -21.41 -11.30
N HIS A 122 0.61 -20.34 -10.86
CA HIS A 122 1.44 -19.53 -11.75
C HIS A 122 2.93 -19.87 -11.67
N HIS A 123 3.38 -20.63 -10.67
CA HIS A 123 4.79 -20.92 -10.37
C HIS A 123 5.64 -19.66 -10.21
N ARG A 124 5.05 -18.63 -9.60
CA ARG A 124 5.66 -17.30 -9.44
C ARG A 124 5.25 -16.70 -8.10
N LYS A 125 6.14 -15.90 -7.52
CA LYS A 125 5.81 -15.09 -6.35
C LYS A 125 4.66 -14.12 -6.67
N VAL A 126 3.80 -13.89 -5.68
CA VAL A 126 2.59 -13.08 -5.79
C VAL A 126 2.85 -11.69 -5.23
N SER A 127 2.48 -10.65 -5.97
CA SER A 127 2.46 -9.28 -5.43
C SER A 127 1.16 -9.06 -4.66
N LEU A 128 1.24 -8.49 -3.46
CA LEU A 128 0.07 -8.23 -2.61
C LEU A 128 -0.29 -6.75 -2.66
N LEU A 129 -1.51 -6.44 -3.08
CA LEU A 129 -2.01 -5.08 -3.18
C LEU A 129 -3.18 -4.90 -2.22
N GLY A 130 -3.01 -4.05 -1.20
CA GLY A 130 -4.06 -3.81 -0.23
C GLY A 130 -4.49 -2.36 -0.19
N TRP A 131 -5.79 -2.12 -0.16
CA TRP A 131 -6.36 -0.79 -0.03
C TRP A 131 -7.01 -0.64 1.34
N SER A 132 -6.65 0.44 2.06
CA SER A 132 -7.19 0.72 3.38
C SER A 132 -6.94 -0.48 4.30
N LEU A 133 -7.93 -1.00 5.01
CA LEU A 133 -7.82 -2.20 5.84
C LEU A 133 -7.23 -3.41 5.10
N GLY A 134 -7.48 -3.57 3.79
CA GLY A 134 -6.93 -4.66 3.00
C GLY A 134 -5.39 -4.70 2.98
N GLY A 135 -4.72 -3.57 3.18
CA GLY A 135 -3.27 -3.52 3.30
C GLY A 135 -2.73 -4.11 4.59
N ILE A 136 -3.52 -4.20 5.66
CA ILE A 136 -3.11 -4.93 6.87
C ILE A 136 -3.00 -6.41 6.54
N TYR A 137 -4.00 -7.00 5.86
CA TYR A 137 -3.93 -8.40 5.41
C TYR A 137 -2.73 -8.66 4.51
N ALA A 138 -2.48 -7.78 3.54
CA ALA A 138 -1.34 -7.91 2.64
C ALA A 138 0.00 -7.93 3.40
N ARG A 139 0.15 -7.06 4.40
CA ARG A 139 1.36 -7.00 5.24
C ARG A 139 1.50 -8.23 6.13
N GLU A 140 0.46 -8.63 6.84
CA GLU A 140 0.52 -9.79 7.74
C GLU A 140 0.79 -11.08 6.95
N LEU A 141 0.14 -11.25 5.80
CA LEU A 141 0.36 -12.41 4.95
C LEU A 141 1.79 -12.46 4.38
N ALA A 142 2.39 -11.31 4.09
CA ALA A 142 3.79 -11.23 3.65
C ALA A 142 4.81 -11.48 4.76
N LYS A 143 4.45 -11.23 6.04
CA LYS A 143 5.28 -11.63 7.19
C LYS A 143 5.24 -13.15 7.39
N GLU A 144 4.05 -13.73 7.23
CA GLU A 144 3.84 -15.16 7.44
C GLU A 144 4.38 -16.03 6.29
N CYS A 145 4.26 -15.57 5.05
CA CYS A 145 4.63 -16.32 3.84
C CYS A 145 5.58 -15.53 2.91
N PRO A 146 6.74 -15.03 3.40
CA PRO A 146 7.61 -14.15 2.62
C PRO A 146 8.18 -14.82 1.35
N ASP A 147 8.35 -16.14 1.37
CA ASP A 147 8.86 -16.89 0.22
C ASP A 147 7.87 -16.91 -0.95
N LEU A 148 6.58 -16.75 -0.68
CA LEU A 148 5.52 -16.74 -1.70
C LEU A 148 5.24 -15.33 -2.23
N VAL A 149 5.74 -14.29 -1.56
CA VAL A 149 5.39 -12.89 -1.82
C VAL A 149 6.52 -12.17 -2.54
N ARG A 150 6.16 -11.50 -3.64
CA ARG A 150 7.09 -10.69 -4.45
C ARG A 150 7.31 -9.32 -3.83
N CYS A 151 6.22 -8.62 -3.54
CA CYS A 151 6.21 -7.32 -2.87
C CYS A 151 4.84 -7.05 -2.26
N VAL A 152 4.78 -6.04 -1.39
CA VAL A 152 3.54 -5.50 -0.80
C VAL A 152 3.39 -4.05 -1.21
N ILE A 153 2.22 -3.67 -1.72
CA ILE A 153 1.87 -2.28 -2.00
C ILE A 153 0.57 -1.95 -1.26
N THR A 154 0.61 -0.90 -0.43
CA THR A 154 -0.55 -0.44 0.33
C THR A 154 -1.04 0.91 -0.15
N LEU A 155 -2.35 1.09 -0.24
CA LEU A 155 -3.01 2.35 -0.59
C LEU A 155 -3.74 2.89 0.65
N GLY A 156 -3.21 3.95 1.27
CA GLY A 156 -3.87 4.63 2.41
C GLY A 156 -4.15 3.71 3.62
N THR A 157 -3.35 2.66 3.79
CA THR A 157 -3.56 1.66 4.86
C THR A 157 -3.11 2.20 6.22
N PRO A 158 -3.94 2.11 7.28
CA PRO A 158 -3.56 2.55 8.62
C PRO A 158 -2.83 1.44 9.39
N PHE A 159 -1.52 1.25 9.14
CA PHE A 159 -0.70 0.25 9.84
C PHE A 159 0.21 0.85 10.92
N THR A 160 0.32 2.17 11.01
CA THR A 160 0.98 2.89 12.11
C THR A 160 -0.03 3.75 12.89
N GLY A 161 0.29 4.08 14.14
CA GLY A 161 -0.53 4.96 14.98
C GLY A 161 -1.43 4.27 16.00
N HIS A 162 -2.15 5.10 16.77
CA HIS A 162 -3.05 4.69 17.85
C HIS A 162 -4.46 4.46 17.28
N PRO A 163 -5.24 3.49 17.79
CA PRO A 163 -6.59 3.17 17.30
C PRO A 163 -7.50 4.40 17.07
N ARG A 164 -7.44 5.40 17.94
CA ARG A 164 -8.21 6.66 17.86
C ARG A 164 -7.85 7.62 16.70
N ALA A 165 -6.83 7.33 15.89
CA ALA A 165 -6.30 8.25 14.88
C ALA A 165 -7.02 8.22 13.51
N THR A 166 -8.10 7.45 13.33
CA THR A 166 -8.79 7.33 12.04
C THR A 166 -10.32 7.39 12.20
N ASN A 167 -11.02 7.95 11.21
CA ASN A 167 -12.48 7.79 11.12
C ASN A 167 -12.86 6.34 10.81
N ALA A 168 -11.94 5.62 10.14
CA ALA A 168 -12.04 4.19 9.86
C ALA A 168 -12.10 3.33 11.13
N TRP A 169 -11.50 3.74 12.25
CA TRP A 169 -11.50 2.96 13.50
C TRP A 169 -12.88 2.88 14.14
N ARG A 170 -13.67 3.96 14.12
CA ARG A 170 -15.08 3.92 14.54
C ARG A 170 -15.88 2.94 13.69
N PHE A 171 -15.56 2.88 12.39
CA PHE A 171 -16.16 1.93 11.47
C PHE A 171 -15.66 0.49 11.74
N PHE A 172 -14.39 0.31 12.09
CA PHE A 172 -13.79 -0.97 12.44
C PHE A 172 -14.39 -1.53 13.74
N GLU A 173 -14.48 -0.74 14.82
CA GLU A 173 -15.13 -1.15 16.08
C GLU A 173 -16.60 -1.52 15.86
N LEU A 174 -17.33 -0.72 15.08
CA LEU A 174 -18.75 -0.95 14.78
C LEU A 174 -19.00 -2.25 14.00
N VAL A 175 -18.07 -2.63 13.12
CA VAL A 175 -18.25 -3.74 12.17
C VAL A 175 -17.56 -5.03 12.63
N SER A 176 -16.45 -4.91 13.37
CA SER A 176 -15.65 -6.04 13.86
C SER A 176 -16.01 -6.50 15.26
N GLY A 177 -16.63 -5.63 16.09
CA GLY A 177 -17.00 -5.95 17.48
C GLY A 177 -15.82 -6.14 18.44
N HIS A 178 -14.57 -5.86 18.01
CA HIS A 178 -13.37 -6.02 18.82
C HIS A 178 -12.78 -4.64 19.20
N THR A 179 -12.60 -4.40 20.50
CA THR A 179 -11.79 -3.28 21.00
C THR A 179 -10.31 -3.65 20.92
N SER A 180 -9.65 -3.40 19.79
CA SER A 180 -8.19 -3.65 19.69
C SER A 180 -7.43 -2.51 20.38
N ASN A 181 -7.20 -2.66 21.68
CA ASN A 181 -6.34 -1.80 22.48
C ASN A 181 -5.07 -2.54 22.93
N ASP A 182 -4.73 -3.63 22.23
CA ASP A 182 -3.55 -4.46 22.50
C ASP A 182 -2.28 -3.80 21.93
N PRO A 183 -1.35 -3.32 22.77
CA PRO A 183 -0.13 -2.67 22.33
C PRO A 183 0.82 -3.61 21.57
N GLU A 184 0.84 -4.91 21.91
CA GLU A 184 1.73 -5.89 21.27
C GLU A 184 1.28 -6.18 19.84
N LEU A 185 -0.03 -6.37 19.65
CA LEU A 185 -0.62 -6.49 18.31
C LEU A 185 -0.35 -5.26 17.45
N MET A 186 -0.47 -4.05 18.03
CA MET A 186 -0.18 -2.81 17.30
C MET A 186 1.31 -2.70 16.92
N ALA A 187 2.21 -3.10 17.81
CA ALA A 187 3.64 -3.15 17.50
C ALA A 187 3.94 -4.16 16.37
N ALA A 188 3.29 -5.33 16.41
CA ALA A 188 3.42 -6.34 15.36
C ALA A 188 2.91 -5.83 13.99
N ILE A 189 1.75 -5.18 13.93
CA ILE A 189 1.19 -4.62 12.67
C ILE A 189 2.11 -3.53 12.08
N ARG A 190 2.70 -2.68 12.94
CA ARG A 190 3.62 -1.61 12.54
C ARG A 190 4.87 -2.14 11.84
N GLN A 191 5.35 -3.31 12.27
CA GLN A 191 6.53 -3.92 11.64
C GLN A 191 6.29 -4.11 10.14
N ALA A 192 7.28 -3.73 9.34
CA ALA A 192 7.24 -3.96 7.90
C ALA A 192 7.50 -5.44 7.59
N PRO A 193 6.85 -6.01 6.56
CA PRO A 193 7.18 -7.34 6.06
C PRO A 193 8.64 -7.44 5.60
N PRO A 194 9.28 -8.63 5.64
CA PRO A 194 10.66 -8.84 5.19
C PRO A 194 10.76 -8.96 3.64
N VAL A 195 9.95 -8.21 2.92
CA VAL A 195 9.89 -8.14 1.45
C VAL A 195 9.73 -6.68 1.01
N PRO A 196 10.03 -6.33 -0.25
CA PRO A 196 9.77 -4.98 -0.77
C PRO A 196 8.36 -4.49 -0.43
N THR A 197 8.26 -3.38 0.28
CA THR A 197 7.00 -2.84 0.81
C THR A 197 6.89 -1.36 0.51
N THR A 198 5.92 -0.99 -0.31
CA THR A 198 5.64 0.40 -0.68
C THR A 198 4.32 0.86 -0.08
N SER A 199 4.33 1.96 0.67
CA SER A 199 3.09 2.65 1.05
C SER A 199 2.83 3.85 0.18
N ILE A 200 1.69 3.87 -0.52
CA ILE A 200 1.19 5.02 -1.25
C ILE A 200 0.11 5.68 -0.39
N TYR A 201 0.32 6.93 0.00
CA TYR A 201 -0.55 7.66 0.91
C TYR A 201 -0.85 9.07 0.40
N SER A 202 -1.87 9.71 0.95
CA SER A 202 -2.16 11.12 0.68
C SER A 202 -2.31 11.92 1.96
N LYS A 203 -1.71 13.12 2.00
CA LYS A 203 -1.94 14.07 3.11
C LYS A 203 -3.34 14.65 3.12
N THR A 204 -4.06 14.54 2.01
CA THR A 204 -5.45 14.98 1.85
C THR A 204 -6.46 13.84 1.99
N ASP A 205 -6.03 12.72 2.57
CA ASP A 205 -6.88 11.61 2.98
C ASP A 205 -7.83 12.06 4.11
N GLY A 206 -9.13 11.92 3.88
CA GLY A 206 -10.19 12.29 4.81
C GLY A 206 -10.66 11.15 5.73
N VAL A 207 -10.20 9.92 5.50
CA VAL A 207 -10.64 8.72 6.22
C VAL A 207 -9.60 8.26 7.23
N VAL A 208 -8.34 8.24 6.81
CA VAL A 208 -7.18 7.82 7.59
C VAL A 208 -6.24 9.00 7.79
N ALA A 209 -5.79 9.23 9.02
CA ALA A 209 -4.72 10.20 9.26
C ALA A 209 -3.47 9.71 8.53
N TRP A 210 -3.01 10.44 7.52
CA TRP A 210 -1.94 10.02 6.61
C TRP A 210 -0.67 9.47 7.28
N ARG A 211 -0.34 9.98 8.48
CA ARG A 211 0.79 9.52 9.30
C ARG A 211 0.69 8.05 9.67
N CYS A 212 -0.54 7.52 9.80
CA CYS A 212 -0.85 6.11 10.04
C CYS A 212 -0.53 5.20 8.84
N SER A 213 -0.23 5.79 7.68
CA SER A 213 0.13 5.07 6.45
C SER A 213 1.61 5.21 6.11
N VAL A 214 2.43 5.69 7.03
CA VAL A 214 3.86 5.90 6.80
C VAL A 214 4.66 4.81 7.49
N ASN A 215 5.43 4.05 6.71
CA ASN A 215 6.44 3.12 7.20
C ASN A 215 7.59 3.89 7.86
N GLU A 216 8.15 3.31 8.91
CA GLU A 216 9.48 3.71 9.37
C GLU A 216 10.53 3.41 8.29
N PRO A 217 11.63 4.18 8.20
CA PRO A 217 12.69 3.93 7.23
C PRO A 217 13.31 2.53 7.41
N GLY A 218 13.62 1.88 6.29
CA GLY A 218 14.23 0.56 6.28
C GLY A 218 14.72 0.17 4.88
N PRO A 219 15.42 -0.96 4.75
CA PRO A 219 16.16 -1.30 3.52
C PRO A 219 15.29 -1.70 2.33
N LEU A 220 14.06 -2.16 2.57
CA LEU A 220 13.11 -2.62 1.55
C LEU A 220 11.75 -1.90 1.65
N VAL A 221 11.71 -0.77 2.35
CA VAL A 221 10.47 -0.04 2.62
C VAL A 221 10.56 1.36 2.07
N GLU A 222 9.44 1.84 1.55
CA GLU A 222 9.34 3.22 1.07
C GLU A 222 7.93 3.78 1.26
N ASN A 223 7.85 5.11 1.20
CA ASN A 223 6.61 5.87 1.31
C ASN A 223 6.51 6.83 0.12
N ILE A 224 5.38 6.83 -0.57
CA ILE A 224 5.10 7.66 -1.74
C ILE A 224 3.86 8.50 -1.44
N GLU A 225 4.07 9.80 -1.28
CA GLU A 225 2.98 10.78 -1.16
C GLU A 225 2.43 11.13 -2.54
N VAL A 226 1.11 11.04 -2.69
CA VAL A 226 0.36 11.52 -3.85
C VAL A 226 -0.76 12.46 -3.40
N HIS A 227 -1.29 13.24 -4.33
CA HIS A 227 -2.50 14.03 -4.09
C HIS A 227 -3.74 13.25 -4.51
N ALA A 228 -4.47 12.71 -3.54
CA ALA A 228 -5.67 11.91 -3.78
C ALA A 228 -6.63 12.02 -2.58
N SER A 229 -7.90 11.69 -2.78
CA SER A 229 -8.76 11.28 -1.64
C SER A 229 -8.46 9.82 -1.25
N HIS A 230 -8.89 9.39 -0.07
CA HIS A 230 -8.78 8.00 0.36
C HIS A 230 -9.48 7.04 -0.62
N ILE A 231 -10.71 7.39 -1.01
CA ILE A 231 -11.52 6.64 -1.98
C ILE A 231 -10.93 6.78 -3.39
N GLY A 232 -10.26 7.89 -3.67
CA GLY A 232 -9.57 8.14 -4.92
C GLY A 232 -8.29 7.33 -5.10
N LEU A 233 -7.59 6.93 -4.03
CA LEU A 233 -6.28 6.26 -4.12
C LEU A 233 -6.29 5.01 -5.02
N GLY A 234 -7.39 4.27 -5.09
CA GLY A 234 -7.53 3.10 -5.97
C GLY A 234 -7.71 3.42 -7.46
N PHE A 235 -7.99 4.69 -7.80
CA PHE A 235 -8.32 5.12 -9.17
C PHE A 235 -7.49 6.33 -9.62
N ASN A 236 -6.80 7.01 -8.71
CA ASN A 236 -6.07 8.22 -8.98
C ASN A 236 -4.89 7.93 -9.93
N PRO A 237 -4.78 8.61 -11.09
CA PRO A 237 -3.72 8.33 -12.05
C PRO A 237 -2.29 8.42 -11.49
N MET A 238 -2.04 9.27 -10.50
CA MET A 238 -0.73 9.35 -9.84
C MET A 238 -0.46 8.13 -8.97
N ALA A 239 -1.44 7.70 -8.19
CA ALA A 239 -1.33 6.47 -7.40
C ALA A 239 -1.12 5.24 -8.32
N LEU A 240 -1.86 5.17 -9.43
CA LEU A 240 -1.75 4.07 -10.41
C LEU A 240 -0.41 4.05 -11.14
N TYR A 241 0.16 5.21 -11.46
CA TYR A 241 1.51 5.28 -12.01
C TYR A 241 2.54 4.74 -11.01
N ALA A 242 2.50 5.21 -9.76
CA ALA A 242 3.42 4.74 -8.73
C ALA A 242 3.27 3.24 -8.48
N LEU A 243 2.04 2.73 -8.44
CA LEU A 243 1.71 1.31 -8.33
C LEU A 243 2.34 0.50 -9.46
N ALA A 244 2.12 0.88 -10.72
CA ALA A 244 2.65 0.15 -11.88
C ALA A 244 4.19 0.19 -11.92
N ASP A 245 4.80 1.32 -11.55
CA ASP A 245 6.26 1.47 -11.47
C ASP A 245 6.88 0.51 -10.43
N ARG A 246 6.24 0.36 -9.26
CA ARG A 246 6.65 -0.61 -8.24
C ARG A 246 6.45 -2.05 -8.66
N LEU A 247 5.28 -2.37 -9.20
CA LEU A 247 4.96 -3.73 -9.64
C LEU A 247 5.89 -4.21 -10.75
N ALA A 248 6.34 -3.32 -11.63
CA ALA A 248 7.22 -3.68 -12.75
C ALA A 248 8.66 -4.02 -12.34
N GLN A 249 9.06 -3.82 -11.07
CA GLN A 249 10.42 -4.13 -10.64
C GLN A 249 10.67 -5.66 -10.65
N PRO A 250 11.78 -6.14 -11.24
CA PRO A 250 12.16 -7.55 -11.16
C PRO A 250 12.41 -8.02 -9.72
N GLU A 251 12.17 -9.29 -9.46
CA GLU A 251 12.51 -9.93 -8.19
C GLU A 251 14.01 -9.75 -7.86
N GLY A 252 14.31 -9.42 -6.60
CA GLY A 252 15.68 -9.17 -6.12
C GLY A 252 16.33 -7.87 -6.63
N SER A 253 15.64 -7.08 -7.45
CA SER A 253 16.15 -5.84 -8.03
C SER A 253 15.43 -4.60 -7.49
N TRP A 254 14.96 -4.66 -6.24
CA TRP A 254 14.20 -3.56 -5.67
C TRP A 254 15.03 -2.28 -5.58
N THR A 255 14.45 -1.17 -6.03
CA THR A 255 15.00 0.17 -5.89
C THR A 255 13.91 1.15 -5.45
N PRO A 256 14.24 2.13 -4.59
CA PRO A 256 13.28 3.16 -4.19
C PRO A 256 12.70 3.91 -5.38
N PHE A 257 11.50 4.47 -5.19
CA PHE A 257 10.86 5.30 -6.18
C PHE A 257 11.63 6.59 -6.45
N GLU A 258 11.97 6.81 -7.71
CA GLU A 258 12.58 8.06 -8.15
C GLU A 258 11.74 8.69 -9.28
N PRO A 259 10.84 9.65 -8.97
CA PRO A 259 10.11 10.36 -10.01
C PRO A 259 11.08 11.18 -10.87
N LYS A 260 11.00 11.03 -12.21
CA LYS A 260 11.86 11.74 -13.16
C LYS A 260 11.14 12.91 -13.83
N GLY A 261 11.88 13.98 -14.15
CA GLY A 261 11.38 15.15 -14.87
C GLY A 261 10.19 15.83 -14.18
N ALA A 262 9.17 16.20 -14.96
CA ALA A 262 7.96 16.85 -14.46
C ALA A 262 7.17 16.02 -13.43
N ARG A 263 7.42 14.71 -13.32
CA ARG A 263 6.76 13.86 -12.33
C ARG A 263 7.13 14.23 -10.89
N ARG A 264 8.30 14.85 -10.66
CA ARG A 264 8.76 15.29 -9.32
C ARG A 264 7.80 16.26 -8.62
N TRP A 265 6.96 16.96 -9.39
CA TRP A 265 5.95 17.89 -8.85
C TRP A 265 4.73 17.17 -8.29
N PHE A 266 4.50 15.92 -8.68
CA PHE A 266 3.31 15.14 -8.32
C PHE A 266 3.56 14.11 -7.21
N TYR A 267 4.82 13.85 -6.88
CA TYR A 267 5.20 12.83 -5.89
C TYR A 267 6.17 13.43 -4.86
N LYS A 268 5.98 13.05 -3.60
CA LYS A 268 7.01 13.24 -2.56
C LYS A 268 7.40 11.90 -1.98
N THR A 269 8.70 11.68 -1.84
CA THR A 269 9.28 10.48 -1.22
C THR A 269 10.01 10.92 0.04
N PRO A 270 9.46 10.74 1.25
CA PRO A 270 10.13 11.06 2.50
C PRO A 270 11.41 10.21 2.60
N GLY A 271 12.58 10.82 2.36
CA GLY A 271 13.88 10.14 2.24
C GLY A 271 14.66 10.49 0.97
N GLY A 272 14.00 11.07 -0.04
CA GLY A 272 14.69 11.71 -1.15
C GLY A 272 15.25 13.04 -0.69
N ALA A 273 16.57 13.18 -0.65
CA ALA A 273 17.22 14.45 -0.40
C ALA A 273 16.66 15.51 -1.36
N SER A 274 15.93 16.48 -0.80
CA SER A 274 15.86 17.81 -1.36
C SER A 274 17.24 18.43 -1.14
N GLU A 275 18.11 18.33 -2.15
CA GLU A 275 19.09 19.39 -2.41
C GLU A 275 18.36 20.59 -3.04
#